data_AF-F9ZUT0-F1
#
_entry.id   AF-F9ZUT0-F1
#
_cell.length_a   1.000
_cell.length_b   1.000
_cell.length_c   1.000
_cell.angle_alpha   90.00
_cell.angle_beta   90.00
_cell.angle_gamma   90.00
#
_symmetry.space_group_name_H-M   'P 1'
#
loop_
_entity.id
_entity.type
_entity.pdbx_description
1 polymer ?
#
loop_
_entity_poly.entity_id
_entity_poly.type
_entity_poly.pdbx_seq_one_letter_code
_entity_poly.pdbx_strand_id
1 'polypeptide(L)'
;MYKHGCVDVFIIGPMKRVRLNANNPIFTVNYAWDHIAERKTGSIERTFQQVVDNALCNPCTHILSPDACVSVSAFYGLLINREHVADNPRNDAPLNGIIGLSDVHSQDTYELYERLGIYSARPLDTGGFGLLGRTLSGLMLFKGMDQFLMNNPNLVWAVCRAPENLEFIVPDRFAGIVDTRFYHHLTIPIGPSVALVADPSFVYHKQLAAWQLGTINAMAKAVARRYYFSRDLDAAISLRRLISNWLDV
;
A
#
# COMPACT_ATOMS: atom_id res chain seq x y z
N MET A 1 -2.76 18.58 23.93
CA MET A 1 -2.34 17.39 24.70
C MET A 1 -2.12 16.26 23.70
N TYR A 2 -0.87 15.95 23.34
CA TYR A 2 -0.54 14.90 22.36
C TYR A 2 -0.85 13.53 22.98
N LYS A 3 -1.90 12.85 22.51
CA LYS A 3 -2.08 11.43 22.81
C LYS A 3 -1.11 10.64 21.92
N HIS A 4 -0.10 10.04 22.55
CA HIS A 4 0.81 9.09 21.90
C HIS A 4 0.02 8.04 21.10
N GLY A 5 0.45 7.72 19.89
CA GLY A 5 -0.17 6.68 19.05
C GLY A 5 -1.40 7.10 18.24
N CYS A 6 -1.72 8.40 18.17
CA CYS A 6 -2.79 8.92 17.30
C CYS A 6 -2.24 9.76 16.14
N VAL A 7 -2.89 9.68 14.99
CA VAL A 7 -2.62 10.44 13.76
C VAL A 7 -3.81 11.34 13.43
N ASP A 8 -3.55 12.44 12.73
CA ASP A 8 -4.57 13.27 12.13
C ASP A 8 -4.95 12.72 10.75
N VAL A 9 -6.24 12.47 10.56
CA VAL A 9 -6.81 11.90 9.35
C VAL A 9 -7.74 12.93 8.73
N PHE A 10 -7.56 13.19 7.44
CA PHE A 10 -8.49 13.97 6.64
C PHE A 10 -9.34 13.02 5.80
N ILE A 11 -10.64 12.98 6.06
CA ILE A 11 -11.60 12.17 5.33
C ILE A 11 -12.14 13.01 4.17
N ILE A 12 -11.94 12.54 2.94
CA ILE A 12 -12.14 13.33 1.71
C ILE A 12 -13.63 13.61 1.47
N GLY A 13 -14.49 12.59 1.51
CA GLY A 13 -15.93 12.72 1.26
C GLY A 13 -16.62 13.79 2.11
N PRO A 14 -16.57 13.71 3.45
CA PRO A 14 -17.16 14.72 4.33
C PRO A 14 -16.26 15.94 4.55
N MET A 15 -15.06 15.99 3.93
CA MET A 15 -14.05 17.05 4.11
C MET A 15 -13.76 17.36 5.59
N LYS A 16 -13.56 16.31 6.39
CA LYS A 16 -13.44 16.43 7.85
C LYS A 16 -12.07 15.94 8.33
N ARG A 17 -11.45 16.72 9.22
CA ARG A 17 -10.28 16.28 10.01
C ARG A 17 -10.74 15.62 11.31
N VAL A 18 -10.20 14.45 11.60
CA VAL A 18 -10.40 13.69 12.85
C VAL A 18 -9.07 13.16 13.34
N ARG A 19 -8.95 12.90 14.65
CA ARG A 19 -7.76 12.29 15.24
C ARG A 19 -8.05 10.87 15.64
N LEU A 20 -7.35 9.91 15.05
CA LEU A 20 -7.62 8.47 15.17
C LEU A 20 -6.37 7.71 15.63
N ASN A 21 -6.56 6.59 16.31
CA ASN A 21 -5.48 5.66 16.64
C ASN A 21 -5.38 4.54 15.61
N ALA A 22 -4.28 3.78 15.65
CA ALA A 22 -4.01 2.70 14.70
C ALA A 22 -5.07 1.58 14.68
N ASN A 23 -5.87 1.43 15.75
CA ASN A 23 -6.91 0.40 15.84
C ASN A 23 -8.23 0.83 15.19
N ASN A 24 -8.31 2.03 14.60
CA ASN A 24 -9.52 2.46 13.92
C ASN A 24 -9.73 1.64 12.63
N PRO A 25 -10.94 1.09 12.38
CA PRO A 25 -11.23 0.27 11.20
C PRO A 25 -10.95 0.96 9.85
N ILE A 26 -10.85 2.29 9.82
CA ILE A 26 -10.49 3.02 8.59
C ILE A 26 -9.12 2.60 8.04
N PHE A 27 -8.20 2.16 8.91
CA PHE A 27 -6.86 1.68 8.55
C PHE A 27 -6.82 0.19 8.23
N THR A 28 -7.97 -0.51 8.31
CA THR A 28 -8.07 -1.94 8.05
C THR A 28 -8.73 -2.15 6.70
N VAL A 29 -8.15 -3.02 5.87
CA VAL A 29 -8.79 -3.47 4.62
C VAL A 29 -9.57 -4.75 4.92
N ASN A 30 -10.78 -4.86 4.37
CA ASN A 30 -11.48 -6.14 4.37
C ASN A 30 -10.79 -7.06 3.35
N TYR A 31 -10.25 -8.18 3.83
CA TYR A 31 -9.53 -9.13 3.00
C TYR A 31 -10.41 -9.65 1.86
N ALA A 32 -9.97 -9.41 0.62
CA ALA A 32 -10.62 -9.91 -0.59
C ALA A 32 -9.88 -11.10 -1.22
N TRP A 33 -8.79 -11.57 -0.59
CA TRP A 33 -7.96 -12.70 -1.02
C TRP A 33 -7.96 -13.82 0.02
N ASP A 34 -7.46 -14.99 -0.37
CA ASP A 34 -7.44 -16.20 0.45
C ASP A 34 -6.29 -16.24 1.47
N HIS A 35 -6.36 -17.19 2.40
CA HIS A 35 -5.37 -17.34 3.46
C HIS A 35 -3.99 -17.73 2.93
N ILE A 36 -3.94 -18.42 1.78
CA ILE A 36 -2.68 -18.80 1.12
C ILE A 36 -1.93 -17.56 0.66
N ALA A 37 -2.63 -16.65 -0.01
CA ALA A 37 -2.06 -15.38 -0.46
C ALA A 37 -1.53 -14.59 0.74
N GLU A 38 -2.33 -14.45 1.80
CA GLU A 38 -1.93 -13.71 3.00
C GLU A 38 -0.65 -14.30 3.64
N ARG A 39 -0.60 -15.63 3.83
CA ARG A 39 0.57 -16.31 4.41
C ARG A 39 1.82 -16.10 3.57
N LYS A 40 1.71 -16.19 2.24
CA LYS A 40 2.85 -16.02 1.33
C LYS A 40 3.33 -14.57 1.29
N THR A 41 2.44 -13.59 1.41
CA THR A 41 2.82 -12.17 1.43
C THR A 41 3.52 -11.74 2.71
N GLY A 42 3.35 -12.47 3.81
CA GLY A 42 3.99 -12.16 5.09
C GLY A 42 5.53 -12.22 5.08
N SER A 43 6.15 -12.97 4.16
CA SER A 43 7.61 -12.92 4.00
C SER A 43 8.08 -11.60 3.38
N ILE A 44 7.32 -11.07 2.41
CA ILE A 44 7.61 -9.79 1.74
C ILE A 44 7.53 -8.65 2.75
N GLU A 45 6.49 -8.63 3.57
CA GLU A 45 6.32 -7.63 4.64
C GLU A 45 7.45 -7.69 5.67
N ARG A 46 7.86 -8.90 6.08
CA ARG A 46 8.97 -9.08 7.03
C ARG A 46 10.28 -8.56 6.47
N THR A 47 10.60 -8.88 5.22
CA THR A 47 11.82 -8.38 4.56
C THR A 47 11.77 -6.86 4.38
N PHE A 48 10.62 -6.31 4.00
CA PHE A 48 10.42 -4.86 3.97
C PHE A 48 10.64 -4.22 5.33
N GLN A 49 10.09 -4.79 6.40
CA GLN A 49 10.26 -4.26 7.75
C GLN A 49 11.74 -4.21 8.17
N GLN A 50 12.55 -5.20 7.79
CA GLN A 50 14.00 -5.17 8.02
C GLN A 50 14.69 -3.98 7.31
N VAL A 51 14.26 -3.66 6.09
CA VAL A 51 14.76 -2.48 5.36
C VAL A 51 14.35 -1.19 6.07
N VAL A 52 13.09 -1.11 6.53
CA VAL A 52 12.57 0.04 7.30
C VAL A 52 13.36 0.23 8.59
N ASP A 53 13.55 -0.83 9.37
CA ASP A 53 14.27 -0.77 10.64
C ASP A 53 15.70 -0.27 10.44
N ASN A 54 16.39 -0.75 9.39
CA ASN A 54 17.73 -0.27 9.05
C ASN A 54 17.72 1.22 8.64
N ALA A 55 16.77 1.64 7.80
CA ALA A 55 16.65 3.04 7.36
C ALA A 55 16.35 4.00 8.51
N LEU A 56 15.59 3.56 9.51
CA LEU A 56 15.28 4.35 10.71
C LEU A 56 16.45 4.38 11.70
N CYS A 57 17.14 3.26 11.91
CA CYS A 57 18.28 3.16 12.83
C CYS A 57 19.57 3.80 12.31
N ASN A 58 19.72 3.96 10.98
CA ASN A 58 20.92 4.51 10.37
C ASN A 58 20.63 5.84 9.64
N PRO A 59 20.88 7.00 10.29
CA PRO A 59 20.70 8.33 9.70
C PRO A 59 21.54 8.58 8.45
N CYS A 60 22.62 7.82 8.27
CA CYS A 60 23.54 7.97 7.15
C CYS A 60 23.00 7.35 5.85
N THR A 61 22.11 6.35 5.95
CA THR A 61 21.51 5.67 4.80
C THR A 61 20.77 6.65 3.89
N HIS A 62 21.02 6.54 2.59
CA HIS A 62 20.31 7.27 1.55
C HIS A 62 19.91 6.31 0.43
N ILE A 63 20.77 6.09 -0.57
CA ILE A 63 20.52 5.09 -1.62
C ILE A 63 20.57 3.70 -1.00
N LEU A 64 19.52 2.91 -1.22
CA LEU A 64 19.45 1.54 -0.72
C LEU A 64 20.32 0.61 -1.58
N SER A 65 20.76 -0.50 -0.98
CA SER A 65 21.42 -1.57 -1.74
C SER A 65 20.46 -2.17 -2.78
N PRO A 66 20.96 -2.84 -3.82
CA PRO A 66 20.11 -3.52 -4.80
C PRO A 66 19.11 -4.49 -4.16
N ASP A 67 19.54 -5.31 -3.20
CA ASP A 67 18.66 -6.28 -2.51
C ASP A 67 17.55 -5.57 -1.70
N ALA A 68 17.88 -4.44 -1.07
CA ALA A 68 16.90 -3.63 -0.37
C ALA A 68 15.92 -2.96 -1.35
N CYS A 69 16.40 -2.49 -2.52
CA CYS A 69 15.53 -1.95 -3.57
C CYS A 69 14.55 -3.01 -4.11
N VAL A 70 15.00 -4.25 -4.30
CA VAL A 70 14.14 -5.38 -4.69
C VAL A 70 13.07 -5.63 -3.63
N SER A 71 13.46 -5.63 -2.35
CA SER A 71 12.55 -5.85 -1.23
C SER A 71 11.47 -4.76 -1.12
N VAL A 72 11.85 -3.49 -1.27
CA VAL A 72 10.90 -2.36 -1.25
C VAL A 72 9.99 -2.39 -2.48
N SER A 73 10.52 -2.73 -3.66
CA SER A 73 9.73 -2.85 -4.89
C SER A 73 8.70 -3.97 -4.80
N ALA A 74 9.06 -5.12 -4.22
CA ALA A 74 8.14 -6.22 -3.99
C ALA A 74 7.01 -5.81 -3.03
N PHE A 75 7.35 -5.12 -1.93
CA PHE A 75 6.35 -4.60 -0.99
C PHE A 75 5.44 -3.53 -1.62
N TYR A 76 6.00 -2.60 -2.40
CA TYR A 76 5.21 -1.60 -3.11
C TYR A 76 4.26 -2.25 -4.12
N GLY A 77 4.75 -3.21 -4.90
CA GLY A 77 3.94 -4.01 -5.82
C GLY A 77 2.81 -4.74 -5.09
N LEU A 78 3.09 -5.34 -3.93
CA LEU A 78 2.07 -5.94 -3.08
C LEU A 78 1.01 -4.92 -2.63
N LEU A 79 1.42 -3.74 -2.18
CA LEU A 79 0.56 -2.68 -1.67
C LEU A 79 -0.46 -2.21 -2.72
N ILE A 80 0.01 -1.82 -3.91
CA ILE A 80 -0.87 -1.35 -4.99
C ILE A 80 -1.80 -2.46 -5.51
N ASN A 81 -1.37 -3.71 -5.48
CA ASN A 81 -2.20 -4.82 -5.94
C ASN A 81 -3.24 -5.24 -4.91
N ARG A 82 -2.94 -5.13 -3.60
CA ARG A 82 -3.96 -5.30 -2.54
C ARG A 82 -5.04 -4.25 -2.66
N GLU A 83 -4.67 -2.99 -2.94
CA GLU A 83 -5.65 -1.93 -3.22
C GLU A 83 -6.52 -2.26 -4.44
N HIS A 84 -5.91 -2.69 -5.54
CA HIS A 84 -6.63 -3.06 -6.76
C HIS A 84 -7.60 -4.22 -6.53
N VAL A 85 -7.17 -5.28 -5.84
CA VAL A 85 -7.99 -6.47 -5.55
C VAL A 85 -9.10 -6.14 -4.55
N ALA A 86 -8.84 -5.30 -3.55
CA ALA A 86 -9.87 -4.86 -2.60
C ALA A 86 -10.99 -4.05 -3.28
N ASP A 87 -10.64 -3.26 -4.30
CA ASP A 87 -11.60 -2.52 -5.11
C ASP A 87 -12.35 -3.35 -6.15
N ASN A 88 -11.67 -4.38 -6.66
CA ASN A 88 -12.16 -5.21 -7.76
C ASN A 88 -12.10 -6.69 -7.35
N PRO A 89 -12.81 -7.09 -6.28
CA PRO A 89 -12.81 -8.47 -5.86
C PRO A 89 -13.35 -9.34 -6.98
N ARG A 90 -12.71 -10.50 -7.22
CA ARG A 90 -13.20 -11.44 -8.21
C ARG A 90 -14.49 -12.09 -7.70
N ASN A 91 -15.42 -12.32 -8.62
CA ASN A 91 -16.55 -13.20 -8.38
C ASN A 91 -16.10 -14.66 -8.44
N ASP A 92 -16.88 -15.53 -7.82
CA ASP A 92 -16.71 -16.97 -7.95
C ASP A 92 -16.75 -17.38 -9.42
N ALA A 93 -15.90 -18.34 -9.81
CA ALA A 93 -15.81 -18.83 -11.18
C ALA A 93 -16.29 -20.28 -11.26
N PRO A 94 -17.34 -20.58 -12.04
CA PRO A 94 -17.78 -21.95 -12.27
C PRO A 94 -16.70 -22.73 -13.03
N LEU A 95 -16.48 -23.97 -12.62
CA LEU A 95 -15.62 -24.90 -13.32
C LEU A 95 -16.48 -25.82 -14.18
N ASN A 96 -16.49 -25.56 -15.48
CA ASN A 96 -17.24 -26.37 -16.45
C ASN A 96 -16.48 -27.66 -16.79
N GLY A 97 -17.21 -28.74 -17.03
CA GLY A 97 -16.64 -30.03 -17.47
C GLY A 97 -16.04 -30.89 -16.36
N ILE A 98 -16.24 -30.53 -15.08
CA ILE A 98 -15.88 -31.43 -13.98
C ILE A 98 -16.95 -32.50 -13.83
N ILE A 99 -16.55 -33.76 -14.00
CA ILE A 99 -17.38 -34.96 -13.78
C ILE A 99 -16.88 -35.72 -12.55
N GLY A 100 -17.78 -36.32 -11.78
CA GLY A 100 -17.42 -37.18 -10.65
C GLY A 100 -17.16 -36.50 -9.30
N LEU A 101 -17.48 -35.21 -9.14
CA LEU A 101 -17.56 -34.57 -7.82
C LEU A 101 -18.89 -34.98 -7.15
N SER A 102 -18.88 -36.07 -6.40
CA SER A 102 -20.03 -36.51 -5.58
C SER A 102 -19.99 -35.96 -4.16
N ASP A 103 -18.79 -35.66 -3.65
CA ASP A 103 -18.58 -35.43 -2.24
C ASP A 103 -18.46 -33.93 -1.96
N VAL A 104 -19.50 -33.37 -1.35
CA VAL A 104 -19.45 -32.03 -0.78
C VAL A 104 -18.80 -32.13 0.60
N HIS A 105 -17.65 -31.50 0.76
CA HIS A 105 -16.98 -31.43 2.05
C HIS A 105 -17.62 -30.35 2.95
N SER A 106 -17.40 -30.46 4.26
CA SER A 106 -17.79 -29.39 5.19
C SER A 106 -16.92 -28.14 4.98
N GLN A 107 -17.42 -27.00 5.45
CA GLN A 107 -16.65 -25.74 5.45
C GLN A 107 -15.31 -25.90 6.17
N ASP A 108 -15.27 -26.60 7.31
CA ASP A 108 -14.04 -26.84 8.07
C ASP A 108 -13.00 -27.61 7.26
N THR A 109 -13.44 -28.62 6.49
CA THR A 109 -12.55 -29.38 5.61
C THR A 109 -11.99 -28.49 4.49
N TYR A 110 -12.83 -27.63 3.91
CA TYR A 110 -12.37 -26.69 2.88
C TYR A 110 -11.38 -25.65 3.44
N GLU A 111 -11.59 -25.18 4.66
CA GLU A 111 -10.65 -24.29 5.35
C GLU A 111 -9.33 -25.00 5.69
N LEU A 112 -9.38 -26.28 6.06
CA LEU A 112 -8.18 -27.11 6.25
C LEU A 112 -7.40 -27.24 4.93
N TYR A 113 -8.07 -27.55 3.82
CA TYR A 113 -7.43 -27.63 2.50
C TYR A 113 -6.75 -26.31 2.11
N GLU A 114 -7.43 -25.18 2.33
CA GLU A 114 -6.84 -23.86 2.07
C GLU A 114 -5.61 -23.60 2.95
N ARG A 115 -5.65 -23.95 4.24
CA ARG A 115 -4.47 -23.85 5.13
C ARG A 115 -3.29 -24.71 4.66
N LEU A 116 -3.57 -25.86 4.06
CA LEU A 116 -2.57 -26.77 3.47
C LEU A 116 -2.08 -26.32 2.08
N GLY A 117 -2.63 -25.25 1.51
CA GLY A 117 -2.24 -24.75 0.20
C GLY A 117 -2.94 -25.46 -0.98
N ILE A 118 -4.03 -26.17 -0.70
CA ILE A 118 -4.79 -26.92 -1.71
C ILE A 118 -5.96 -26.06 -2.18
N TYR A 119 -6.02 -25.81 -3.49
CA TYR A 119 -7.22 -25.24 -4.11
C TYR A 119 -8.24 -26.34 -4.37
N SER A 120 -9.46 -26.14 -3.88
CA SER A 120 -10.54 -27.12 -4.01
C SER A 120 -11.72 -26.48 -4.71
N ALA A 121 -12.32 -27.23 -5.63
CA ALA A 121 -13.62 -26.87 -6.18
C ALA A 121 -14.68 -26.97 -5.07
N ARG A 122 -15.52 -25.94 -4.95
CA ARG A 122 -16.58 -25.85 -3.95
C ARG A 122 -17.93 -25.66 -4.63
N PRO A 123 -19.04 -26.11 -4.02
CA PRO A 123 -20.37 -25.75 -4.50
C PRO A 123 -20.51 -24.23 -4.60
N LEU A 124 -21.09 -23.75 -5.70
CA LEU A 124 -21.40 -22.34 -5.89
C LEU A 124 -22.88 -22.06 -5.60
N ASP A 125 -23.18 -20.85 -5.13
CA ASP A 125 -24.57 -20.39 -4.93
C ASP A 125 -25.40 -20.41 -6.22
N THR A 126 -24.74 -20.25 -7.37
CA THR A 126 -25.35 -20.34 -8.70
C THR A 126 -25.61 -21.77 -9.18
N GLY A 127 -25.25 -22.77 -8.36
CA GLY A 127 -25.25 -24.18 -8.73
C GLY A 127 -23.94 -24.64 -9.38
N GLY A 128 -23.67 -25.94 -9.28
CA GLY A 128 -22.42 -26.56 -9.76
C GLY A 128 -21.24 -26.35 -8.81
N PHE A 129 -20.03 -26.63 -9.30
CA PHE A 129 -18.78 -26.45 -8.55
C PHE A 129 -17.90 -25.37 -9.19
N GLY A 130 -17.14 -24.66 -8.38
CA GLY A 130 -16.27 -23.59 -8.85
C GLY A 130 -15.15 -23.23 -7.88
N LEU A 131 -14.37 -22.24 -8.29
CA LEU A 131 -13.37 -21.60 -7.42
C LEU A 131 -13.96 -20.34 -6.80
N LEU A 132 -13.69 -20.16 -5.51
CA LEU A 132 -14.11 -18.94 -4.82
C LEU A 132 -13.35 -17.73 -5.37
N GLY A 133 -14.04 -16.60 -5.44
CA GLY A 133 -13.52 -15.31 -5.88
C GLY A 133 -12.28 -14.90 -5.08
N ARG A 134 -12.25 -15.16 -3.77
CA ARG A 134 -11.08 -14.90 -2.91
C ARG A 134 -9.81 -15.65 -3.35
N THR A 135 -9.96 -16.86 -3.87
CA THR A 135 -8.83 -17.63 -4.43
C THR A 135 -8.32 -17.00 -5.72
N LEU A 136 -9.23 -16.59 -6.61
CA LEU A 136 -8.87 -15.90 -7.85
C LEU A 136 -8.23 -14.53 -7.58
N SER A 137 -8.74 -13.80 -6.60
CA SER A 137 -8.17 -12.56 -6.08
C SER A 137 -6.73 -12.77 -5.56
N GLY A 138 -6.49 -13.86 -4.81
CA GLY A 138 -5.15 -14.24 -4.36
C GLY A 138 -4.18 -14.48 -5.52
N LEU A 139 -4.62 -15.19 -6.57
CA LEU A 139 -3.81 -15.40 -7.78
C LEU A 139 -3.53 -14.08 -8.54
N MET A 140 -4.53 -13.20 -8.63
CA MET A 140 -4.40 -11.89 -9.27
C MET A 140 -3.41 -10.98 -8.53
N LEU A 141 -3.35 -11.10 -7.20
CA LEU A 141 -2.39 -10.36 -6.39
C LEU A 141 -0.95 -10.68 -6.80
N PHE A 142 -0.61 -11.98 -6.89
CA PHE A 142 0.74 -12.40 -7.30
C PHE A 142 1.03 -12.02 -8.75
N LYS A 143 0.08 -12.26 -9.67
CA LYS A 143 0.24 -11.86 -11.07
C LYS A 143 0.53 -10.37 -11.21
N GLY A 144 -0.22 -9.53 -10.50
CA GLY A 144 -0.05 -8.09 -10.55
C GLY A 144 1.27 -7.62 -9.93
N MET A 145 1.73 -8.28 -8.86
CA MET A 145 3.02 -8.02 -8.25
C MET A 145 4.17 -8.39 -9.21
N ASP A 146 4.13 -9.58 -9.82
CA ASP A 146 5.12 -10.02 -10.80
C ASP A 146 5.16 -9.05 -11.99
N GLN A 147 3.99 -8.64 -12.50
CA GLN A 147 3.90 -7.66 -13.58
C GLN A 147 4.52 -6.31 -13.18
N PHE A 148 4.29 -5.84 -11.95
CA PHE A 148 4.90 -4.60 -11.46
C PHE A 148 6.43 -4.71 -11.46
N LEU A 149 6.98 -5.81 -10.93
CA LEU A 149 8.43 -6.04 -10.87
C LEU A 149 9.04 -6.17 -12.27
N MET A 150 8.38 -6.90 -13.17
CA MET A 150 8.81 -7.04 -14.57
C MET A 150 8.82 -5.71 -15.32
N ASN A 151 7.84 -4.85 -15.06
CA ASN A 151 7.75 -3.53 -15.69
C ASN A 151 8.75 -2.52 -15.08
N ASN A 152 9.29 -2.79 -13.89
CA ASN A 152 10.16 -1.88 -13.14
C ASN A 152 11.42 -2.59 -12.62
N PRO A 153 12.24 -3.24 -13.48
CA PRO A 153 13.30 -4.14 -13.04
C PRO A 153 14.46 -3.45 -12.32
N ASN A 154 14.63 -2.14 -12.53
CA ASN A 154 15.75 -1.34 -12.02
C ASN A 154 15.28 -0.19 -11.12
N LEU A 155 14.15 -0.37 -10.43
CA LEU A 155 13.61 0.68 -9.57
C LEU A 155 14.57 0.91 -8.39
N VAL A 156 15.17 2.10 -8.35
CA VAL A 156 16.07 2.51 -7.26
C VAL A 156 15.24 3.19 -6.19
N TRP A 157 15.44 2.78 -4.94
CA TRP A 157 14.82 3.38 -3.78
C TRP A 157 15.85 4.10 -2.93
N ALA A 158 15.47 5.26 -2.41
CA ALA A 158 16.29 6.07 -1.52
C ALA A 158 15.52 6.46 -0.26
N VAL A 159 16.23 6.48 0.86
CA VAL A 159 15.77 7.08 2.12
C VAL A 159 15.88 8.58 2.00
N CYS A 160 14.74 9.27 2.05
CA CYS A 160 14.63 10.71 2.03
C CYS A 160 14.08 11.22 3.36
N ARG A 161 14.59 12.35 3.83
CA ARG A 161 14.19 12.98 5.09
C ARG A 161 13.48 14.30 4.83
N ALA A 162 12.37 14.50 5.52
CA ALA A 162 11.64 15.76 5.51
C ALA A 162 12.49 16.88 6.17
N PRO A 163 12.32 18.15 5.76
CA PRO A 163 12.80 19.28 6.54
C PRO A 163 12.34 19.21 7.99
N GLU A 164 13.08 19.91 8.86
CA GLU A 164 12.70 20.05 10.25
C GLU A 164 11.27 20.60 10.38
N ASN A 165 10.49 20.04 11.30
CA ASN A 165 9.10 20.41 11.59
C ASN A 165 8.09 20.19 10.45
N LEU A 166 8.48 19.52 9.37
CA LEU A 166 7.55 19.09 8.32
C LEU A 166 7.39 17.57 8.30
N GLU A 167 6.24 17.11 7.82
CA GLU A 167 5.89 15.70 7.82
C GLU A 167 5.40 15.21 6.46
N PHE A 168 5.62 13.93 6.18
CA PHE A 168 5.04 13.24 5.05
C PHE A 168 3.54 12.95 5.28
N ILE A 169 2.79 12.94 4.19
CA ILE A 169 1.41 12.44 4.15
C ILE A 169 1.41 10.99 3.70
N VAL A 170 0.62 10.15 4.39
CA VAL A 170 0.31 8.79 3.98
C VAL A 170 -1.09 8.80 3.34
N PRO A 171 -1.20 8.48 2.04
CA PRO A 171 -2.50 8.32 1.40
C PRO A 171 -3.12 6.96 1.73
N ASP A 172 -4.45 6.82 1.59
CA ASP A 172 -5.10 5.50 1.65
C ASP A 172 -4.85 4.64 0.40
N ARG A 173 -4.18 5.22 -0.61
CA ARG A 173 -3.79 4.58 -1.87
C ARG A 173 -2.48 5.09 -2.42
N PHE A 174 -1.72 4.22 -3.07
CA PHE A 174 -0.44 4.59 -3.68
C PHE A 174 -0.47 4.63 -5.21
N ALA A 175 -1.60 4.27 -5.83
CA ALA A 175 -1.81 4.44 -7.26
C ALA A 175 -3.27 4.85 -7.57
N GLY A 176 -3.45 5.61 -8.65
CA GLY A 176 -4.78 6.08 -9.03
C GLY A 176 -4.80 6.85 -10.35
N ILE A 177 -5.99 7.13 -10.85
CA ILE A 177 -6.17 7.98 -12.03
C ILE A 177 -6.22 9.44 -11.56
N VAL A 178 -5.27 10.24 -12.04
CA VAL A 178 -5.21 11.69 -11.83
C VAL A 178 -5.21 12.33 -13.23
N ASP A 179 -6.15 13.23 -13.49
CA ASP A 179 -6.29 13.94 -14.78
C ASP A 179 -6.23 13.00 -15.99
N THR A 180 -7.03 11.93 -15.97
CA THR A 180 -7.11 10.88 -17.02
C THR A 180 -5.86 10.01 -17.21
N ARG A 181 -4.84 10.16 -16.38
CA ARG A 181 -3.61 9.34 -16.42
C ARG A 181 -3.49 8.48 -15.18
N PHE A 182 -3.06 7.25 -15.36
CA PHE A 182 -2.70 6.39 -14.24
C PHE A 182 -1.36 6.85 -13.65
N TYR A 183 -1.34 7.12 -12.35
CA TYR A 183 -0.18 7.63 -11.64
C TYR A 183 0.19 6.71 -10.48
N HIS A 184 1.49 6.47 -10.31
CA HIS A 184 2.06 5.78 -9.16
C HIS A 184 2.72 6.80 -8.23
N HIS A 185 2.23 6.87 -6.99
CA HIS A 185 2.94 7.58 -5.93
C HIS A 185 4.07 6.69 -5.40
N LEU A 186 5.25 6.80 -6.01
CA LEU A 186 6.45 6.02 -5.69
C LEU A 186 7.16 6.54 -4.42
N THR A 187 6.39 6.74 -3.35
CA THR A 187 6.89 7.17 -2.04
C THR A 187 6.14 6.41 -0.96
N ILE A 188 6.88 5.79 -0.05
CA ILE A 188 6.36 5.07 1.11
C ILE A 188 6.87 5.78 2.36
N PRO A 189 6.05 6.59 3.04
CA PRO A 189 6.43 7.13 4.34
C PRO A 189 6.59 5.99 5.35
N ILE A 190 7.75 5.94 6.00
CA ILE A 190 8.11 4.92 7.02
C ILE A 190 8.21 5.52 8.43
N GLY A 191 8.00 6.84 8.52
CA GLY A 191 7.85 7.61 9.74
C GLY A 191 7.39 9.02 9.41
N PRO A 192 7.12 9.89 10.41
CA PRO A 192 6.64 11.25 10.15
C PRO A 192 7.59 12.07 9.27
N SER A 193 8.91 11.90 9.45
CA SER A 193 9.95 12.69 8.77
C SER A 193 10.85 11.85 7.85
N VAL A 194 10.52 10.58 7.60
CA VAL A 194 11.35 9.67 6.78
C VAL A 194 10.46 8.90 5.81
N ALA A 195 10.87 8.84 4.55
CA ALA A 195 10.20 8.07 3.52
C ALA A 195 11.20 7.33 2.64
N LEU A 196 10.74 6.23 2.05
CA LEU A 196 11.40 5.56 0.93
C LEU A 196 10.83 6.14 -0.36
N VAL A 197 11.69 6.62 -1.25
CA VAL A 197 11.29 7.32 -2.48
C VAL A 197 12.00 6.69 -3.68
N ALA A 198 11.25 6.41 -4.73
CA ALA A 198 11.80 5.91 -6.01
C ALA A 198 11.53 6.85 -7.20
N ASP A 199 10.87 7.98 -6.96
CA ASP A 199 10.70 9.00 -7.99
C ASP A 199 12.07 9.59 -8.38
N PRO A 200 12.46 9.53 -9.67
CA PRO A 200 13.76 10.03 -10.14
C PRO A 200 14.00 11.51 -9.81
N SER A 201 12.95 12.30 -9.64
CA SER A 201 13.03 13.73 -9.30
C SER A 201 13.49 13.97 -7.86
N PHE A 202 13.35 12.96 -6.99
CA PHE A 202 13.60 13.06 -5.55
C PHE A 202 14.63 12.05 -5.03
N VAL A 203 14.88 10.96 -5.77
CA VAL A 203 15.72 9.83 -5.32
C VAL A 203 17.15 10.21 -4.94
N TYR A 204 17.70 11.28 -5.53
CA TYR A 204 19.07 11.76 -5.23
C TYR A 204 19.14 12.74 -4.05
N HIS A 205 18.01 13.04 -3.40
CA HIS A 205 17.92 14.03 -2.33
C HIS A 205 17.76 13.37 -0.97
N LYS A 206 18.87 13.19 -0.25
CA LYS A 206 18.84 12.66 1.12
C LYS A 206 17.99 13.50 2.07
N GLN A 207 18.12 14.82 1.96
CA GLN A 207 17.33 15.79 2.69
C GLN A 207 16.50 16.57 1.68
N LEU A 208 15.19 16.52 1.81
CA LEU A 208 14.28 17.24 0.92
C LEU A 208 14.25 18.71 1.30
N ALA A 209 14.10 19.58 0.31
CA ALA A 209 13.63 20.94 0.51
C ALA A 209 12.12 20.96 0.79
N ALA A 210 11.63 22.03 1.41
CA ALA A 210 10.21 22.16 1.74
C ALA A 210 9.31 22.00 0.49
N TRP A 211 9.67 22.62 -0.63
CA TRP A 211 8.88 22.51 -1.86
C TRP A 211 8.86 21.08 -2.42
N GLN A 212 9.95 20.30 -2.29
CA GLN A 212 10.00 18.91 -2.75
C GLN A 212 9.05 18.05 -1.92
N LEU A 213 9.10 18.17 -0.59
CA LEU A 213 8.14 17.53 0.30
C LEU A 213 6.70 17.96 -0.03
N GLY A 214 6.51 19.21 -0.43
CA GLY A 214 5.23 19.72 -0.87
C GLY A 214 4.66 19.06 -2.09
N THR A 215 5.48 18.90 -3.10
CA THR A 215 5.13 18.16 -4.31
C THR A 215 4.78 16.72 -3.98
N ILE A 216 5.59 16.04 -3.16
CA ILE A 216 5.33 14.67 -2.69
C ILE A 216 3.98 14.57 -1.96
N ASN A 217 3.73 15.47 -1.00
CA ASN A 217 2.48 15.49 -0.23
C ASN A 217 1.27 15.86 -1.09
N ALA A 218 1.44 16.71 -2.11
CA ALA A 218 0.40 17.02 -3.08
C ALA A 218 0.07 15.80 -3.95
N MET A 219 1.08 15.07 -4.42
CA MET A 219 0.89 13.82 -5.16
C MET A 219 0.20 12.75 -4.30
N ALA A 220 0.61 12.59 -3.03
CA ALA A 220 -0.05 11.70 -2.09
C ALA A 220 -1.55 12.02 -1.95
N LYS A 221 -1.90 13.30 -1.77
CA LYS A 221 -3.30 13.74 -1.71
C LYS A 221 -4.06 13.49 -3.01
N ALA A 222 -3.41 13.64 -4.16
CA ALA A 222 -4.04 13.45 -5.46
C ALA A 222 -4.41 11.98 -5.72
N VAL A 223 -3.61 11.02 -5.23
CA VAL A 223 -3.90 9.59 -5.36
C VAL A 223 -4.82 9.07 -4.24
N ALA A 224 -4.92 9.77 -3.12
CA ALA A 224 -5.82 9.42 -2.03
C ALA A 224 -7.29 9.47 -2.50
N ARG A 225 -8.08 8.47 -2.10
CA ARG A 225 -9.48 8.33 -2.49
C ARG A 225 -10.43 8.58 -1.32
N ARG A 226 -10.19 7.94 -0.17
CA ARG A 226 -11.11 8.02 0.98
C ARG A 226 -10.57 8.92 2.06
N TYR A 227 -9.27 8.82 2.33
CA TYR A 227 -8.60 9.62 3.34
C TYR A 227 -7.10 9.69 3.08
N TYR A 228 -6.45 10.62 3.77
CA TYR A 228 -5.01 10.62 3.96
C TYR A 228 -4.72 11.04 5.40
N PHE A 229 -3.53 10.70 5.91
CA PHE A 229 -3.18 11.00 7.28
C PHE A 229 -1.72 11.38 7.45
N SER A 230 -1.44 12.02 8.58
CA SER A 230 -0.08 12.27 9.07
C SER A 230 -0.11 12.32 10.59
N ARG A 231 1.04 12.29 11.27
CA ARG A 231 1.06 12.43 12.73
C ARG A 231 0.52 13.81 13.14
N ASP A 232 0.86 14.82 12.34
CA ASP A 232 0.35 16.18 12.42
C ASP A 232 0.10 16.74 11.01
N LEU A 233 -1.18 16.87 10.62
CA LEU A 233 -1.52 17.39 9.30
C LEU A 233 -1.15 18.86 9.12
N ASP A 234 -1.00 19.65 10.18
CA ASP A 234 -0.57 21.05 10.04
C ASP A 234 0.91 21.11 9.63
N ALA A 235 1.75 20.24 10.21
CA ALA A 235 3.15 20.07 9.80
C ALA A 235 3.28 19.56 8.35
N ALA A 236 2.32 18.76 7.87
CA ALA A 236 2.35 18.19 6.52
C ALA A 236 1.82 19.14 5.42
N ILE A 237 0.98 20.13 5.77
CA ILE A 237 0.26 21.01 4.83
C ILE A 237 0.88 22.41 4.74
N SER A 238 1.83 22.75 5.61
CA SER A 238 2.38 24.10 5.84
C SER A 238 3.01 24.84 4.64
N LEU A 239 3.04 24.27 3.45
CA LEU A 239 3.59 24.93 2.26
C LEU A 239 2.74 26.06 1.67
N ARG A 240 1.43 26.10 1.94
CA ARG A 240 0.64 27.29 1.58
C ARG A 240 1.12 28.55 2.31
N ARG A 241 1.70 28.42 3.51
CA ARG A 241 2.33 29.54 4.25
C ARG A 241 3.70 29.94 3.72
N LEU A 242 4.44 29.02 3.10
CA LEU A 242 5.76 29.31 2.57
C LEU A 242 5.70 30.00 1.20
N ILE A 243 4.73 29.65 0.35
CA ILE A 243 4.58 30.30 -0.97
C ILE A 243 4.00 31.72 -0.85
N SER A 244 3.11 32.00 0.11
CA SER A 244 2.63 33.37 0.35
C SER A 244 3.76 34.32 0.74
N ASN A 245 4.72 33.86 1.56
CA ASN A 245 5.86 34.68 1.99
C ASN A 245 6.90 34.94 0.90
N TRP A 246 6.85 34.22 -0.23
CA TRP A 246 7.73 34.45 -1.38
C TRP A 246 7.12 35.36 -2.45
N LEU A 247 5.80 35.61 -2.38
CA LEU A 247 5.10 36.52 -3.29
C LEU A 247 4.89 37.93 -2.69
N ASP A 248 5.27 38.13 -1.42
CA ASP A 248 5.19 39.40 -0.69
C ASP A 248 6.57 40.05 -0.43
N VAL A 249 7.61 39.70 -1.21
CA VAL A 249 8.95 40.34 -1.18
C VAL A 249 9.34 40.86 -2.55
#